data_AF-A0AA48KH63-F1
#
_entry.id   AF-A0AA48KH63-F1
#
_cell.length_a   1.000
_cell.length_b   1.000
_cell.length_c   1.000
_cell.angle_alpha   90.00
_cell.angle_beta   90.00
_cell.angle_gamma   90.00
#
_symmetry.space_group_name_H-M   'P 1'
#
loop_
_entity.id
_entity.type
_entity.pdbx_description
1 polymer ?
#
loop_
_entity_poly.entity_id
_entity_poly.type
_entity_poly.pdbx_seq_one_letter_code
_entity_poly.pdbx_strand_id
1 'polypeptide(L)'
;MAERGFARFSAREAARRAGYSVGTIYNVFGQLDSYLLAINSRTFREWASSLESALEAAPADRAGRIEALVRAYFDFADKNRNAWMAIYDHRIDKSVAIAPEDEAARDALTGIVDREVAATLDFADRVDTRSLVRSLIATVHGHCALWLSGSFAMLREEDPAGLAIARVLEIMTYHLGHGAS
;
A
#
# COMPACT_ATOMS: atom_id res chain seq x y z
N MET A 1 -7.18 -12.84 8.85
CA MET A 1 -6.06 -12.37 8.01
C MET A 1 -4.90 -11.91 8.88
N ALA A 2 -5.06 -10.87 9.69
CA ALA A 2 -4.00 -10.31 10.54
C ALA A 2 -3.24 -11.33 11.42
N GLU A 3 -3.93 -12.29 12.05
CA GLU A 3 -3.27 -13.23 12.98
C GLU A 3 -2.45 -14.34 12.30
N ARG A 4 -2.83 -14.80 11.11
CA ARG A 4 -2.31 -16.05 10.52
C ARG A 4 -1.84 -15.92 9.07
N GLY A 5 -2.04 -14.78 8.43
CA GLY A 5 -1.75 -14.56 7.02
C GLY A 5 -2.71 -15.30 6.08
N PHE A 6 -2.50 -15.06 4.78
CA PHE A 6 -3.33 -15.62 3.71
C PHE A 6 -3.19 -17.15 3.60
N ALA A 7 -1.96 -17.67 3.65
CA ALA A 7 -1.69 -19.10 3.49
C ALA A 7 -2.41 -20.00 4.52
N ARG A 8 -2.79 -19.46 5.68
CA ARG A 8 -3.48 -20.19 6.76
C ARG A 8 -4.92 -19.68 6.96
N PHE A 9 -5.43 -18.87 6.04
CA PHE A 9 -6.78 -18.32 6.11
C PHE A 9 -7.82 -19.40 5.80
N SER A 10 -8.95 -19.36 6.52
CA SER A 10 -10.10 -20.23 6.28
C SER A 10 -11.40 -19.43 6.48
N ALA A 11 -12.20 -19.33 5.42
CA ALA A 11 -13.50 -18.66 5.49
C ALA A 11 -14.46 -19.35 6.48
N ARG A 12 -14.37 -20.68 6.61
CA ARG A 12 -15.17 -21.44 7.59
C ARG A 12 -14.80 -21.07 9.02
N GLU A 13 -13.51 -20.99 9.32
CA GLU A 13 -13.04 -20.62 10.66
C GLU A 13 -13.34 -19.15 10.97
N ALA A 14 -13.17 -18.26 9.99
CA ALA A 14 -13.54 -16.86 10.11
C ALA A 14 -15.04 -16.68 10.41
N ALA A 15 -15.91 -17.38 9.67
CA ALA A 15 -17.35 -17.36 9.89
C ALA A 15 -17.70 -17.89 11.29
N ARG A 16 -17.13 -19.03 11.69
CA ARG A 16 -17.35 -19.64 13.00
C ARG A 16 -16.98 -18.68 14.13
N ARG A 17 -15.83 -18.01 14.03
CA ARG A 17 -15.39 -16.99 15.01
C ARG A 17 -16.30 -15.77 15.05
N ALA A 18 -16.91 -15.41 13.92
CA ALA A 18 -17.88 -14.31 13.81
C ALA A 18 -19.31 -14.71 14.22
N GLY A 19 -19.55 -15.96 14.62
CA GLY A 19 -20.89 -16.45 14.99
C GLY A 19 -21.80 -16.77 13.80
N TYR A 20 -21.24 -16.94 12.61
CA TYR A 20 -21.98 -17.23 11.37
C TYR A 20 -21.58 -18.56 10.73
N SER A 21 -22.43 -19.06 9.84
CA SER A 21 -22.07 -20.15 8.94
C SER A 21 -21.24 -19.63 7.76
N VAL A 22 -20.43 -20.49 7.15
CA VAL A 22 -19.73 -20.12 5.90
C VAL A 22 -20.71 -19.82 4.76
N GLY A 23 -21.88 -20.45 4.76
CA GLY A 23 -22.95 -20.17 3.79
C GLY A 23 -23.47 -18.74 3.93
N THR A 24 -23.57 -18.21 5.16
CA THR A 24 -23.94 -16.81 5.39
C THR A 24 -22.91 -15.84 4.81
N ILE A 25 -21.61 -16.15 4.94
CA ILE A 25 -20.55 -15.35 4.32
C ILE A 25 -20.69 -15.35 2.80
N TYR A 26 -20.88 -16.52 2.16
CA TYR A 26 -21.04 -16.59 0.71
C TYR A 26 -22.38 -16.02 0.22
N ASN A 27 -23.43 -15.96 1.03
CA ASN A 27 -24.65 -15.23 0.67
C ASN A 27 -24.41 -13.71 0.58
N VAL A 28 -23.49 -13.17 1.37
CA VAL A 28 -23.15 -11.73 1.37
C VAL A 28 -22.13 -11.40 0.29
N PHE A 29 -21.05 -12.18 0.22
CA PHE A 29 -19.91 -11.88 -0.65
C PHE A 29 -19.93 -12.66 -1.98
N GLY A 30 -20.84 -13.63 -2.15
CA GLY A 30 -20.90 -14.50 -3.32
C GLY A 30 -19.88 -15.63 -3.28
N GLN A 31 -18.58 -15.29 -3.29
CA GLN A 31 -17.48 -16.27 -3.34
C GLN A 31 -16.30 -15.88 -2.45
N LEU A 32 -15.34 -16.80 -2.33
CA LEU A 32 -14.14 -16.59 -1.51
C LEU A 32 -13.31 -15.39 -1.97
N ASP A 33 -13.15 -15.20 -3.29
CA ASP A 33 -12.36 -14.07 -3.81
C ASP A 33 -12.97 -12.72 -3.44
N SER A 34 -14.28 -12.55 -3.60
CA SER A 34 -14.99 -11.33 -3.20
C SER A 34 -14.91 -11.09 -1.69
N TYR A 35 -14.93 -12.16 -0.88
CA TYR A 35 -14.74 -12.04 0.56
C TYR A 35 -13.30 -11.60 0.91
N LEU A 36 -12.29 -12.15 0.23
CA LEU A 36 -10.89 -11.75 0.39
C LEU A 36 -10.65 -10.31 -0.10
N LEU A 37 -11.30 -9.90 -1.19
CA LEU A 37 -11.31 -8.53 -1.68
C LEU A 37 -11.82 -7.57 -0.61
N ALA A 38 -12.97 -7.85 0.00
CA ALA A 38 -13.52 -7.03 1.08
C ALA A 38 -12.59 -6.94 2.30
N ILE A 39 -11.91 -8.05 2.66
CA ILE A 39 -10.90 -8.07 3.73
C ILE A 39 -9.71 -7.18 3.35
N ASN A 40 -9.23 -7.26 2.12
CA ASN A 40 -8.12 -6.44 1.64
C ASN A 40 -8.52 -4.96 1.54
N SER A 41 -9.76 -4.64 1.16
CA SER A 41 -10.31 -3.29 1.17
C SER A 41 -10.34 -2.66 2.55
N ARG A 42 -10.63 -3.45 3.59
CA ARG A 42 -10.45 -2.99 4.97
C ARG A 42 -8.99 -2.63 5.26
N THR A 43 -8.06 -3.49 4.84
CA THR A 43 -6.62 -3.24 5.02
C THR A 43 -6.18 -1.97 4.28
N PHE A 44 -6.67 -1.73 3.05
CA PHE A 44 -6.40 -0.49 2.31
C PHE A 44 -6.92 0.76 3.04
N ARG A 45 -8.11 0.71 3.65
CA ARG A 45 -8.66 1.83 4.44
C ARG A 45 -7.83 2.12 5.69
N GLU A 46 -7.46 1.07 6.43
CA GLU A 46 -6.60 1.20 7.62
C GLU A 46 -5.22 1.77 7.23
N TRP A 47 -4.69 1.36 6.08
CA TRP A 47 -3.44 1.89 5.55
C TRP A 47 -3.55 3.36 5.14
N ALA A 48 -4.59 3.73 4.40
CA ALA A 48 -4.82 5.11 3.97
C ALA A 48 -4.92 6.03 5.19
N SER A 49 -5.65 5.62 6.24
CA SER A 49 -5.72 6.36 7.49
C SER A 49 -4.34 6.53 8.14
N SER A 50 -3.50 5.49 8.14
CA SER A 50 -2.14 5.57 8.68
C SER A 50 -1.25 6.53 7.91
N LEU A 51 -1.41 6.62 6.58
CA LEU A 51 -0.66 7.58 5.76
C LEU A 51 -1.12 9.01 6.01
N GLU A 52 -2.43 9.26 6.07
CA GLU A 52 -2.94 10.61 6.37
C GLU A 52 -2.51 11.09 7.76
N SER A 53 -2.59 10.23 8.79
CA SER A 53 -2.10 10.59 10.13
C SER A 53 -0.59 10.90 10.16
N ALA A 54 0.21 10.18 9.36
CA ALA A 54 1.63 10.49 9.22
C ALA A 54 1.87 11.83 8.52
N LEU A 55 1.07 12.15 7.49
CA LEU A 55 1.13 13.43 6.78
C LEU A 55 0.66 14.61 7.63
N GLU A 56 -0.28 14.43 8.54
CA GLU A 56 -0.72 15.45 9.50
C GLU A 56 0.39 15.81 10.50
N ALA A 57 1.18 14.82 10.92
CA ALA A 57 2.30 15.01 11.84
C ALA A 57 3.61 15.43 11.13
N ALA A 58 3.64 15.40 9.80
CA ALA A 58 4.85 15.67 9.03
C ALA A 58 5.19 17.17 8.98
N PRO A 59 6.48 17.52 8.77
CA PRO A 59 6.88 18.85 8.36
C PRO A 59 6.10 19.33 7.13
N ALA A 60 5.88 20.65 7.02
CA ALA A 60 5.15 21.24 5.91
C ALA A 60 5.96 21.28 4.59
N ASP A 61 7.27 21.05 4.65
CA ASP A 61 8.11 21.04 3.45
C ASP A 61 7.90 19.76 2.62
N ARG A 62 8.09 19.89 1.31
CA ARG A 62 7.81 18.81 0.35
C ARG A 62 8.62 17.54 0.63
N ALA A 63 9.90 17.68 0.97
CA ALA A 63 10.76 16.52 1.22
C ALA A 63 10.34 15.77 2.49
N GLY A 64 10.04 16.51 3.57
CA GLY A 64 9.55 15.96 4.83
C GLY A 64 8.22 15.19 4.68
N ARG A 65 7.31 15.67 3.84
CA ARG A 65 6.04 14.96 3.55
C ARG A 65 6.26 13.64 2.80
N ILE A 66 7.17 13.63 1.82
CA ILE A 66 7.53 12.41 1.09
C ILE A 66 8.24 11.41 2.01
N GLU A 67 9.16 11.88 2.87
CA GLU A 67 9.79 11.04 3.87
C GLU A 67 8.76 10.41 4.82
N ALA A 68 7.80 11.20 5.30
CA ALA A 68 6.73 10.71 6.18
C ALA A 68 5.90 9.61 5.50
N LEU A 69 5.57 9.75 4.21
CA LEU A 69 4.87 8.71 3.46
C LEU A 69 5.66 7.41 3.37
N VAL A 70 6.95 7.48 3.05
CA VAL A 70 7.78 6.27 2.91
C VAL A 70 7.93 5.58 4.27
N ARG A 71 8.20 6.33 5.35
CA ARG A 71 8.30 5.73 6.69
C ARG A 71 6.97 5.13 7.14
N ALA A 72 5.85 5.82 6.91
CA ALA A 72 4.52 5.31 7.23
C ALA A 72 4.16 4.03 6.44
N TYR A 73 4.63 3.91 5.19
CA TYR A 73 4.52 2.67 4.43
C TYR A 73 5.21 1.50 5.15
N PHE A 74 6.47 1.68 5.54
CA PHE A 74 7.26 0.67 6.24
C PHE A 74 6.64 0.29 7.59
N ASP A 75 6.26 1.31 8.37
CA ASP A 75 5.59 1.14 9.66
C ASP A 75 4.30 0.35 9.55
N PHE A 76 3.45 0.67 8.56
CA PHE A 76 2.21 -0.05 8.34
C PHE A 76 2.47 -1.51 7.97
N ALA A 77 3.42 -1.75 7.06
CA ALA A 77 3.75 -3.08 6.58
C ALA A 77 4.33 -3.97 7.69
N ASP A 78 5.15 -3.42 8.59
CA ASP A 78 5.70 -4.16 9.73
C ASP A 78 4.62 -4.50 10.76
N LYS A 79 3.86 -3.48 11.21
CA LYS A 79 2.79 -3.64 12.20
C LYS A 79 1.66 -4.55 11.71
N ASN A 80 1.44 -4.62 10.39
CA ASN A 80 0.33 -5.37 9.77
C ASN A 80 0.81 -6.44 8.78
N ARG A 81 2.01 -6.99 8.97
CA ARG A 81 2.71 -7.87 8.01
C ARG A 81 1.83 -8.92 7.33
N ASN A 82 1.03 -9.66 8.09
CA ASN A 82 0.16 -10.69 7.54
C ASN A 82 -0.97 -10.15 6.64
N ALA A 83 -1.55 -9.00 6.98
CA ALA A 83 -2.59 -8.36 6.18
C ALA A 83 -1.99 -7.68 4.95
N TRP A 84 -0.82 -7.03 5.12
CA TRP A 84 -0.07 -6.43 4.02
C TRP A 84 0.35 -7.49 2.99
N MET A 85 0.95 -8.61 3.41
CA MET A 85 1.32 -9.71 2.49
C MET A 85 0.10 -10.32 1.79
N ALA A 86 -1.05 -10.42 2.47
CA ALA A 86 -2.26 -10.99 1.90
C ALA A 86 -2.80 -10.22 0.69
N ILE A 87 -2.53 -8.91 0.59
CA ILE A 87 -2.86 -8.10 -0.59
C ILE A 87 -2.12 -8.62 -1.83
N TYR A 88 -0.89 -9.09 -1.66
CA TYR A 88 -0.01 -9.52 -2.75
C TYR A 88 -0.05 -11.04 -3.00
N ASP A 89 -0.24 -11.84 -1.96
CA ASP A 89 -0.35 -13.31 -2.05
C ASP A 89 -1.67 -13.74 -2.71
N HIS A 90 -2.74 -12.95 -2.54
CA HIS A 90 -4.03 -13.24 -3.16
C HIS A 90 -3.97 -12.93 -4.66
N ARG A 91 -3.73 -13.96 -5.47
CA ARG A 91 -3.85 -13.88 -6.92
C ARG A 91 -5.32 -13.89 -7.31
N ILE A 92 -5.91 -12.70 -7.37
CA ILE A 92 -7.27 -12.52 -7.89
C ILE A 92 -7.30 -13.01 -9.34
N ASP A 93 -8.26 -13.88 -9.66
CA ASP A 93 -8.56 -14.19 -11.05
C ASP A 93 -9.02 -12.89 -11.72
N LYS A 94 -8.35 -12.49 -12.81
CA LYS A 94 -8.61 -11.23 -13.51
C LYS A 94 -10.04 -11.13 -14.07
N SER A 95 -10.77 -12.24 -14.15
CA SER A 95 -12.18 -12.29 -14.55
C SER A 95 -13.16 -11.91 -13.43
N VAL A 96 -12.72 -11.87 -12.17
CA VAL A 96 -13.56 -11.49 -11.03
C VAL A 96 -13.82 -9.99 -11.06
N ALA A 97 -15.09 -9.61 -11.16
CA ALA A 97 -15.51 -8.23 -11.01
C ALA A 97 -15.21 -7.75 -9.59
N ILE A 98 -14.45 -6.67 -9.46
CA ILE A 98 -14.19 -6.01 -8.18
C ILE A 98 -15.37 -5.10 -7.90
N ALA A 99 -15.90 -5.14 -6.67
CA ALA A 99 -16.97 -4.24 -6.28
C ALA A 99 -16.47 -2.77 -6.29
N PRO A 100 -17.30 -1.79 -6.70
CA PRO A 100 -16.86 -0.39 -6.75
C PRO A 100 -16.30 0.16 -5.43
N GLU A 101 -16.84 -0.31 -4.30
CA GLU A 101 -16.36 0.04 -2.95
C GLU A 101 -14.95 -0.52 -2.63
N ASP A 102 -14.60 -1.68 -3.20
CA ASP A 102 -13.29 -2.31 -3.04
C ASP A 102 -12.24 -1.66 -3.95
N GLU A 103 -12.66 -1.17 -5.11
CA GLU A 103 -11.83 -0.34 -5.99
C GLU A 103 -11.56 1.03 -5.34
N ALA A 104 -12.60 1.69 -4.84
CA ALA A 104 -12.48 2.99 -4.18
C ALA A 104 -11.51 2.98 -2.97
N ALA A 105 -11.44 1.88 -2.22
CA ALA A 105 -10.49 1.75 -1.11
C ALA A 105 -9.03 1.74 -1.58
N ARG A 106 -8.74 1.08 -2.70
CA ARG A 106 -7.40 1.06 -3.32
C ARG A 106 -7.07 2.43 -3.90
N ASP A 107 -8.01 3.01 -4.62
CA ASP A 107 -7.86 4.31 -5.26
C ASP A 107 -7.60 5.40 -4.23
N ALA A 108 -8.30 5.38 -3.08
CA ALA A 108 -8.07 6.29 -1.97
C ALA A 108 -6.63 6.23 -1.47
N LEU A 109 -6.08 5.02 -1.26
CA LEU A 109 -4.69 4.86 -0.83
C LEU A 109 -3.70 5.41 -1.87
N THR A 110 -3.87 5.05 -3.15
CA THR A 110 -2.97 5.54 -4.20
C THR A 110 -3.13 7.04 -4.46
N GLY A 111 -4.33 7.57 -4.27
CA GLY A 111 -4.67 8.98 -4.45
C GLY A 111 -3.94 9.89 -3.46
N ILE A 112 -3.66 9.41 -2.25
CA ILE A 112 -2.80 10.09 -1.28
C ILE A 112 -1.41 10.34 -1.87
N VAL A 113 -0.78 9.28 -2.40
CA VAL A 113 0.56 9.39 -2.99
C VAL A 113 0.53 10.23 -4.26
N ASP A 114 -0.47 10.05 -5.12
CA ASP A 114 -0.65 10.83 -6.35
C ASP A 114 -0.71 12.34 -6.02
N ARG A 115 -1.49 12.72 -4.99
CA ARG A 115 -1.63 14.11 -4.52
C ARG A 115 -0.31 14.70 -4.04
N GLU A 116 0.40 14.00 -3.16
CA GLU A 116 1.63 14.52 -2.54
C GLU A 116 2.78 14.64 -3.56
N VAL A 117 2.89 13.69 -4.48
CA VAL A 117 3.88 13.75 -5.57
C VAL A 117 3.55 14.88 -6.54
N ALA A 118 2.29 15.03 -6.96
CA ALA A 118 1.88 16.12 -7.84
C ALA A 118 2.15 17.50 -7.21
N ALA A 119 1.79 17.68 -5.93
CA ALA A 119 2.04 18.93 -5.19
C ALA A 119 3.55 19.23 -5.01
N THR A 120 4.38 18.18 -4.92
CA THR A 120 5.83 18.35 -4.81
C THR A 120 6.44 18.79 -6.13
N LEU A 121 6.02 18.16 -7.22
CA LEU A 121 6.63 18.39 -8.52
C LEU A 121 6.10 19.66 -9.22
N ASP A 122 4.95 20.22 -8.79
CA ASP A 122 4.22 21.30 -9.47
C ASP A 122 3.71 20.90 -10.88
N PHE A 123 3.58 19.59 -11.11
CA PHE A 123 3.05 19.04 -12.35
C PHE A 123 1.54 18.84 -12.20
N ALA A 124 0.79 19.94 -12.23
CA ALA A 124 -0.61 19.84 -12.61
C ALA A 124 -0.65 19.33 -14.08
N ASP A 125 -1.23 18.15 -14.29
CA ASP A 125 -1.71 17.65 -15.60
C ASP A 125 -0.73 17.00 -16.61
N ARG A 126 0.46 16.50 -16.21
CA ARG A 126 1.27 15.64 -17.11
C ARG A 126 0.93 14.15 -16.99
N VAL A 127 0.70 13.49 -18.13
CA VAL A 127 0.50 12.03 -18.26
C VAL A 127 1.63 11.23 -17.61
N ASP A 128 2.83 11.81 -17.51
CA ASP A 128 4.01 11.20 -16.91
C ASP A 128 3.92 11.07 -15.37
N THR A 129 3.17 11.95 -14.68
CA THR A 129 3.09 11.95 -13.21
C THR A 129 2.51 10.65 -12.67
N ARG A 130 1.48 10.09 -13.33
CA ARG A 130 0.88 8.81 -12.90
C ARG A 130 1.87 7.66 -13.02
N SER A 131 2.56 7.55 -14.16
CA SER A 131 3.56 6.50 -14.41
C SER A 131 4.74 6.61 -13.44
N LEU A 132 5.18 7.85 -13.16
CA LEU A 132 6.18 8.14 -12.15
C LEU A 132 5.72 7.68 -10.77
N VAL A 133 4.52 8.06 -10.31
CA VAL A 133 4.01 7.65 -9.00
C VAL A 133 3.93 6.12 -8.89
N ARG A 134 3.46 5.41 -9.92
CA ARG A 134 3.43 3.94 -9.90
C ARG A 134 4.84 3.34 -9.81
N SER A 135 5.84 3.97 -10.42
CA SER A 135 7.25 3.55 -10.32
C SER A 135 7.84 3.84 -8.93
N LEU A 136 7.51 4.97 -8.32
CA LEU A 136 7.91 5.30 -6.94
C LEU A 136 7.29 4.33 -5.93
N ILE A 137 5.99 4.02 -6.07
CA ILE A 137 5.32 3.00 -5.25
C ILE A 137 6.02 1.64 -5.40
N ALA A 138 6.35 1.22 -6.61
CA ALA A 138 7.07 -0.02 -6.85
C ALA A 138 8.46 -0.03 -6.19
N THR A 139 9.15 1.10 -6.22
CA THR A 139 10.47 1.28 -5.57
C THR A 139 10.37 1.11 -4.06
N VAL A 140 9.43 1.81 -3.42
CA VAL A 140 9.18 1.72 -1.97
C VAL A 140 8.73 0.32 -1.57
N HIS A 141 7.80 -0.27 -2.34
CA HIS A 141 7.33 -1.62 -2.11
C HIS A 141 8.47 -2.65 -2.17
N GLY A 142 9.34 -2.56 -3.18
CA GLY A 142 10.49 -3.47 -3.33
C GLY A 142 11.45 -3.39 -2.15
N HIS A 143 11.76 -2.18 -1.67
CA HIS A 143 12.59 -2.01 -0.48
C HIS A 143 11.90 -2.58 0.77
N CYS A 144 10.61 -2.28 0.97
CA CYS A 144 9.87 -2.78 2.11
C CYS A 144 9.76 -4.31 2.11
N ALA A 145 9.49 -4.93 0.95
CA ALA A 145 9.43 -6.38 0.79
C ALA A 145 10.77 -7.06 1.12
N LEU A 146 11.88 -6.52 0.60
CA LEU A 146 13.23 -7.02 0.88
C LEU A 146 13.66 -6.79 2.34
N TRP A 147 13.15 -5.75 2.97
CA TRP A 147 13.37 -5.51 4.39
C TRP A 147 12.63 -6.54 5.22
N LEU A 148 11.32 -6.72 4.98
CA LEU A 148 10.51 -7.70 5.70
C LEU A 148 11.02 -9.13 5.49
N SER A 149 11.52 -9.49 4.31
CA SER A 149 12.13 -10.81 4.06
C SER A 149 13.46 -11.04 4.79
N GLY A 150 14.06 -9.98 5.35
CA GLY A 150 15.41 -10.03 5.95
C GLY A 150 16.54 -9.96 4.93
N SER A 151 16.24 -9.72 3.65
CA SER A 151 17.26 -9.63 2.60
C SER A 151 18.22 -8.46 2.83
N PHE A 152 17.74 -7.31 3.30
CA PHE A 152 18.62 -6.18 3.63
C PHE A 152 19.58 -6.47 4.80
N ALA A 153 19.15 -7.25 5.79
CA ALA A 153 20.04 -7.67 6.88
C ALA A 153 21.21 -8.51 6.35
N MET A 154 20.99 -9.35 5.34
CA MET A 154 22.05 -10.12 4.67
C MET A 154 23.01 -9.21 3.89
N LEU A 155 22.52 -8.08 3.38
CA LEU A 155 23.31 -7.06 2.69
C LEU A 155 23.99 -6.08 3.65
N ARG A 156 23.80 -6.22 4.97
CA ARG A 156 24.31 -5.30 6.00
C ARG A 156 23.81 -3.86 5.83
N GLU A 157 22.59 -3.72 5.35
CA GLU A 157 21.90 -2.44 5.29
C GLU A 157 21.03 -2.25 6.54
N GLU A 158 21.21 -1.13 7.22
CA GLU A 158 20.59 -0.83 8.52
C GLU A 158 19.39 0.10 8.39
N ASP A 159 19.30 0.92 7.32
CA ASP A 159 18.15 1.79 7.06
C ASP A 159 17.55 1.61 5.64
N PRO A 160 16.87 0.48 5.38
CA PRO A 160 16.17 0.26 4.11
C PRO A 160 15.11 1.32 3.78
N ALA A 161 14.49 1.93 4.80
CA ALA A 161 13.54 3.01 4.61
C ALA A 161 14.26 4.27 4.11
N GLY A 162 15.41 4.61 4.73
CA GLY A 162 16.30 5.69 4.28
C GLY A 162 16.79 5.51 2.84
N LEU A 163 17.15 4.28 2.44
CA LEU A 163 17.49 4.00 1.04
C LEU A 163 16.32 4.29 0.10
N ALA A 164 15.12 3.82 0.44
CA ALA A 164 13.93 4.07 -0.36
C ALA A 164 13.63 5.58 -0.47
N ILE A 165 13.72 6.32 0.64
CA ILE A 165 13.57 7.78 0.68
C ILE A 165 14.59 8.44 -0.25
N ALA A 166 15.86 8.08 -0.15
CA ALA A 166 16.92 8.66 -0.98
C ALA A 166 16.68 8.42 -2.47
N ARG A 167 16.22 7.22 -2.87
CA ARG A 167 15.88 6.92 -4.28
C ARG A 167 14.66 7.72 -4.75
N VAL A 168 13.61 7.82 -3.92
CA VAL A 168 12.42 8.59 -4.26
C VAL A 168 12.76 10.07 -4.46
N LEU A 169 13.49 10.67 -3.51
CA LEU A 169 13.87 12.08 -3.60
C LEU A 169 14.81 12.37 -4.77
N GLU A 170 15.74 11.47 -5.11
CA GLU A 170 16.61 11.62 -6.27
C GLU A 170 15.80 11.67 -7.58
N ILE A 171 14.87 10.72 -7.76
CA ILE A 171 14.00 10.68 -8.93
C ILE A 171 13.15 11.95 -9.01
N MET A 172 12.54 12.36 -7.90
CA MET A 172 11.72 13.58 -7.87
C MET A 172 12.54 14.83 -8.18
N THR A 173 13.76 14.93 -7.66
CA THR A 173 14.69 16.04 -7.95
C THR A 173 15.07 16.09 -9.43
N TYR A 174 15.31 14.94 -10.06
CA TYR A 174 15.56 14.86 -11.50
C TYR A 174 14.41 15.48 -12.31
N HIS A 175 13.17 15.14 -11.98
CA HIS A 175 12.00 15.69 -12.66
C HIS A 175 11.76 17.19 -12.39
N LEU A 176 12.09 17.69 -11.20
CA LEU A 176 12.07 19.13 -10.91
C LEU A 176 13.07 19.91 -11.77
N GLY A 177 14.29 19.37 -11.97
CA GLY A 177 15.34 20.02 -12.76
C GLY A 177 15.10 20.00 -14.27
N HIS A 178 14.37 19.01 -14.78
CA HIS A 178 14.12 18.83 -16.23
C HIS A 178 12.69 19.23 -16.66
N GLY A 179 11.82 19.60 -15.72
CA GLY A 179 10.44 20.06 -15.99
C GLY A 179 10.32 21.54 -16.37
N ALA A 180 11.38 22.34 -16.14
CA ALA A 180 11.42 23.79 -16.34
C ALA A 180 11.97 24.22 -17.72
N SER A 181 12.04 23.31 -18.70
CA SER A 181 12.43 23.60 -20.09
C SER A 181 11.26 23.42 -21.05
#